data_AF-A0A5P0ZST4-F1
#
_entry.id   AF-A0A5P0ZST4-F1
#
_cell.length_a   1.000
_cell.length_b   1.000
_cell.length_c   1.000
_cell.angle_alpha   90.00
_cell.angle_beta   90.00
_cell.angle_gamma   90.00
#
_symmetry.space_group_name_H-M   'P 1'
#
loop_
_entity.id
_entity.type
_entity.pdbx_description
1 polymer ?
#
loop_
_entity_poly.entity_id
_entity_poly.type
_entity_poly.pdbx_seq_one_letter_code
_entity_poly.pdbx_strand_id
1 'polypeptide(L)'
;MQSFIKKYSIFLMLYIVFQPVLDAVTGLMAQAHINITFGVLIRMAVMAVTVFYILIFLILNRDNKHGFRVIAYFVVLGIVSVISLIVNYKQKELFIPSLELTTLAKSVYYPIMLLGYFYAFEELAEDRIINRFFPKVIFYAVNIISIIMIIAHFTNTSFSSYAYYKLGESGWFYAANELSAIVSIAFPIMVWYALKKISNWSRIYYWLTIILAIYAALLIGTKGSLLAILFGTCMAILAAVIHFFQDSSRRKFNAGIVVLLGLTLGGVFAAYPAMAVSRTAELHSDMI
;
A
#
# COMPACT_ATOMS: atom_id res chain seq x y z
N MET A 1 -4.90 0.46 -30.68
CA MET A 1 -5.17 -0.41 -29.52
C MET A 1 -3.92 -0.64 -28.66
N GLN A 2 -2.75 -0.98 -29.21
CA GLN A 2 -1.50 -1.08 -28.43
C GLN A 2 -1.12 0.21 -27.66
N SER A 3 -1.30 1.39 -28.25
CA SER A 3 -1.07 2.67 -27.55
C SER A 3 -1.98 2.86 -26.32
N PHE A 4 -3.21 2.31 -26.35
CA PHE A 4 -4.12 2.37 -25.20
C PHE A 4 -3.64 1.46 -24.07
N ILE A 5 -3.25 0.22 -24.38
CA ILE A 5 -2.72 -0.75 -23.40
C ILE A 5 -1.57 -0.12 -22.62
N LYS A 6 -0.54 0.38 -23.32
CA LYS A 6 0.63 0.99 -22.70
C LYS A 6 0.28 2.21 -21.84
N LYS A 7 -0.56 3.12 -22.36
CA LYS A 7 -1.03 4.30 -21.60
C LYS A 7 -1.80 3.90 -20.34
N TYR A 8 -2.65 2.87 -20.45
CA TYR A 8 -3.44 2.39 -19.32
C TYR A 8 -2.59 1.65 -18.28
N SER A 9 -1.59 0.87 -18.69
CA SER A 9 -0.63 0.26 -17.77
C SER A 9 0.13 1.32 -16.97
N ILE A 10 0.57 2.40 -17.63
CA ILE A 10 1.20 3.56 -16.96
C ILE A 10 0.22 4.22 -15.99
N PHE A 11 -1.04 4.39 -16.41
CA PHE A 11 -2.09 4.93 -15.55
C PHE A 11 -2.29 4.08 -14.30
N LEU A 12 -2.40 2.74 -14.41
CA LEU A 12 -2.53 1.85 -13.26
C LEU A 12 -1.35 1.93 -12.30
N MET A 13 -0.13 2.03 -12.83
CA MET A 13 1.06 2.25 -12.01
C MET A 13 0.99 3.60 -11.27
N LEU A 14 0.58 4.68 -11.94
CA LEU A 14 0.39 5.99 -11.30
C LEU A 14 -0.78 6.00 -10.30
N TYR A 15 -1.82 5.21 -10.55
CA TYR A 15 -2.99 5.07 -9.68
C TYR A 15 -2.59 4.63 -8.26
N ILE A 16 -1.51 3.86 -8.10
CA ILE A 16 -0.94 3.49 -6.78
C ILE A 16 -0.56 4.74 -5.96
N VAL A 17 -0.04 5.79 -6.59
CA VAL A 17 0.30 7.05 -5.89
C VAL A 17 -0.95 7.78 -5.41
N PHE A 18 -2.03 7.70 -6.18
CA PHE A 18 -3.28 8.38 -5.86
C PHE A 18 -4.13 7.62 -4.84
N GLN A 19 -3.94 6.31 -4.68
CA GLN A 19 -4.70 5.48 -3.75
C GLN A 19 -4.70 6.02 -2.31
N PRO A 20 -3.55 6.36 -1.68
CA PRO A 20 -3.55 6.94 -0.34
C PRO A 20 -4.43 8.19 -0.19
N VAL A 21 -4.50 9.05 -1.21
CA VAL A 21 -5.35 10.24 -1.19
C VAL A 21 -6.82 9.85 -1.24
N LEU A 22 -7.18 8.92 -2.12
CA LEU A 22 -8.54 8.41 -2.23
C LEU A 22 -8.99 7.72 -0.95
N ASP A 23 -8.09 6.98 -0.29
CA ASP A 23 -8.37 6.26 0.93
C ASP A 23 -8.57 7.21 2.10
N ALA A 24 -7.77 8.27 2.20
CA ALA A 24 -7.94 9.32 3.20
C ALA A 24 -9.27 10.08 3.01
N VAL A 25 -9.60 10.47 1.78
CA VAL A 25 -10.88 11.12 1.47
C VAL A 25 -12.06 10.19 1.79
N THR A 26 -11.93 8.90 1.45
CA THR A 26 -12.95 7.89 1.74
C THR A 26 -13.13 7.71 3.24
N GLY A 27 -12.05 7.70 4.01
CA GLY A 27 -12.12 7.62 5.47
C GLY A 27 -12.83 8.83 6.09
N LEU A 28 -12.50 10.05 5.65
CA LEU A 28 -13.21 11.27 6.07
C LEU A 28 -14.71 11.22 5.74
N MET A 29 -15.07 10.79 4.54
CA MET A 29 -16.47 10.67 4.12
C MET A 29 -17.22 9.58 4.92
N ALA A 30 -16.56 8.46 5.20
CA ALA A 30 -17.12 7.38 6.00
C ALA A 30 -17.37 7.83 7.45
N GLN A 31 -16.42 8.58 8.04
CA GLN A 31 -16.58 9.20 9.36
C GLN A 31 -17.73 10.22 9.37
N ALA A 32 -17.95 10.93 8.27
CA ALA A 32 -19.07 11.86 8.08
C ALA A 32 -20.41 11.16 7.75
N HIS A 33 -20.48 9.83 7.86
CA HIS A 33 -21.67 9.01 7.57
C HIS A 33 -22.24 9.18 6.15
N ILE A 34 -21.39 9.49 5.16
CA ILE A 34 -21.80 9.59 3.75
C ILE A 34 -21.90 8.18 3.15
N ASN A 35 -23.11 7.76 2.80
CA ASN A 35 -23.42 6.40 2.32
C ASN A 35 -22.64 5.95 1.08
N ILE A 36 -22.34 6.87 0.16
CA ILE A 36 -21.54 6.59 -1.05
C ILE A 36 -20.29 7.46 -1.03
N THR A 37 -19.18 6.86 -0.64
CA THR A 37 -17.89 7.52 -0.61
C THR A 37 -17.31 7.67 -2.03
N PHE A 38 -16.66 8.79 -2.30
CA PHE A 38 -16.06 9.11 -3.59
C PHE A 38 -15.04 8.05 -4.05
N GLY A 39 -14.24 7.48 -3.13
CA GLY A 39 -13.27 6.44 -3.49
C GLY A 39 -13.92 5.15 -3.99
N VAL A 40 -15.11 4.77 -3.50
CA VAL A 40 -15.84 3.61 -4.03
C VAL A 40 -16.23 3.84 -5.48
N LEU A 41 -16.75 5.03 -5.82
CA LEU A 41 -17.13 5.35 -7.20
C LEU A 41 -15.92 5.29 -8.15
N ILE A 42 -14.79 5.88 -7.76
CA ILE A 42 -13.56 5.84 -8.56
C ILE A 42 -13.06 4.40 -8.72
N ARG A 43 -13.01 3.62 -7.64
CA ARG A 43 -12.56 2.21 -7.70
C ARG A 43 -13.44 1.40 -8.66
N MET A 44 -14.77 1.57 -8.59
CA MET A 44 -15.69 0.90 -9.49
C MET A 44 -15.50 1.30 -10.95
N ALA A 45 -15.28 2.59 -11.22
CA ALA A 45 -14.96 3.08 -12.56
C ALA A 45 -13.63 2.51 -13.08
N VAL A 46 -12.57 2.54 -12.27
CA VAL A 46 -11.26 1.99 -12.63
C VAL A 46 -11.33 0.49 -12.88
N MET A 47 -12.07 -0.26 -12.06
CA MET A 47 -12.31 -1.68 -12.26
C MET A 47 -13.02 -1.96 -13.59
N ALA A 48 -14.08 -1.21 -13.91
CA ALA A 48 -14.80 -1.37 -15.17
C ALA A 48 -13.86 -1.15 -16.37
N VAL A 49 -13.06 -0.07 -16.35
CA VAL A 49 -12.05 0.19 -17.40
C VAL A 49 -10.97 -0.90 -17.42
N THR A 50 -10.58 -1.45 -16.26
CA THR A 50 -9.61 -2.55 -16.16
C THR A 50 -10.12 -3.82 -16.83
N VAL A 51 -11.41 -4.14 -16.70
CA VAL A 51 -12.02 -5.27 -17.42
C VAL A 51 -11.92 -5.06 -18.93
N PHE A 52 -12.27 -3.87 -19.43
CA PHE A 52 -12.11 -3.56 -20.86
C PHE A 52 -10.66 -3.63 -21.32
N TYR A 53 -9.73 -3.15 -20.51
CA TYR A 53 -8.29 -3.25 -20.77
C TYR A 53 -7.84 -4.71 -20.89
N ILE A 54 -8.23 -5.59 -19.95
CA ILE A 54 -7.87 -7.01 -19.99
C ILE A 54 -8.44 -7.66 -21.26
N LEU A 55 -9.69 -7.38 -21.62
CA LEU A 55 -10.31 -7.92 -22.83
C LEU A 55 -9.55 -7.47 -24.10
N ILE A 56 -9.18 -6.20 -24.21
CA ILE A 56 -8.41 -5.67 -25.35
C ILE A 56 -7.01 -6.30 -25.40
N PHE A 57 -6.35 -6.44 -24.25
CA PHE A 57 -5.03 -7.08 -24.14
C PHE A 57 -5.07 -8.51 -24.68
N LEU A 58 -6.10 -9.28 -24.31
CA LEU A 58 -6.29 -10.66 -24.78
C LEU A 58 -6.56 -10.77 -26.28
N ILE A 59 -7.33 -9.84 -26.86
CA ILE A 59 -7.63 -9.84 -28.30
C ILE A 59 -6.36 -9.57 -29.12
N LEU A 60 -5.48 -8.69 -28.63
CA LEU A 60 -4.26 -8.29 -29.34
C LEU A 60 -3.11 -9.29 -29.17
N ASN A 61 -2.89 -9.80 -27.96
CA ASN A 61 -1.83 -10.77 -27.67
C ASN A 61 -2.35 -12.20 -27.84
N ARG A 62 -2.71 -12.54 -29.08
CA ARG A 62 -3.47 -13.74 -29.49
C ARG A 62 -2.71 -15.05 -29.31
N ASP A 63 -2.34 -15.36 -28.07
CA ASP A 63 -1.83 -16.65 -27.65
C ASP A 63 -3.01 -17.48 -27.15
N ASN A 64 -3.50 -18.38 -28.01
CA ASN A 64 -4.86 -18.95 -27.91
C ASN A 64 -5.10 -19.69 -26.57
N LYS A 65 -4.04 -20.22 -25.94
CA LYS A 65 -4.10 -20.93 -24.66
C LYS A 65 -4.14 -20.00 -23.45
N HIS A 66 -3.48 -18.84 -23.50
CA HIS A 66 -3.46 -17.88 -22.40
C HIS A 66 -4.77 -17.10 -22.33
N GLY A 67 -5.27 -16.63 -23.47
CA GLY A 67 -6.56 -15.93 -23.54
C GLY A 67 -7.73 -16.79 -23.06
N PHE A 68 -7.75 -18.08 -23.40
CA PHE A 68 -8.79 -18.99 -22.92
C PHE A 68 -8.79 -19.14 -21.39
N ARG A 69 -7.62 -19.22 -20.74
CA ARG A 69 -7.52 -19.32 -19.27
C ARG A 69 -8.08 -18.09 -18.56
N VAL A 70 -7.83 -16.89 -19.09
CA VAL A 70 -8.35 -15.65 -18.49
C VAL A 70 -9.86 -15.52 -18.69
N ILE A 71 -10.37 -15.88 -19.87
CA ILE A 71 -11.82 -15.93 -20.11
C ILE A 71 -12.47 -16.94 -19.16
N ALA A 72 -11.91 -18.14 -19.04
CA ALA A 72 -12.39 -19.15 -18.10
C ALA A 72 -12.40 -18.64 -16.65
N TYR A 73 -11.37 -17.89 -16.25
CA TYR A 73 -11.33 -17.24 -14.93
C TYR A 73 -12.49 -16.25 -14.74
N PHE A 74 -12.78 -15.38 -15.71
CA PHE A 74 -13.92 -14.44 -15.60
C PHE A 74 -15.26 -15.15 -15.58
N VAL A 75 -15.40 -16.26 -16.33
CA VAL A 75 -16.60 -17.10 -16.30
C VAL A 75 -16.79 -17.71 -14.91
N VAL A 76 -15.73 -18.29 -14.33
CA VAL A 76 -15.77 -18.85 -12.97
C VAL A 76 -16.07 -17.77 -11.93
N LEU A 77 -15.44 -16.60 -12.03
CA LEU A 77 -15.69 -15.46 -11.16
C LEU A 77 -17.15 -14.99 -11.26
N GLY A 78 -17.72 -14.97 -12.47
CA GLY A 78 -19.13 -14.69 -12.70
C GLY A 78 -20.06 -15.73 -12.06
N ILE A 79 -19.77 -17.03 -12.23
CA ILE A 79 -20.53 -18.12 -11.61
C ILE A 79 -20.50 -18.00 -10.08
N VAL A 80 -19.32 -17.80 -9.48
CA VAL A 80 -19.17 -17.61 -8.03
C VAL A 80 -19.95 -16.39 -7.55
N SER A 81 -19.97 -15.31 -8.34
CA SER A 81 -20.72 -14.09 -8.03
C SER A 81 -22.23 -14.34 -8.03
N VAL A 82 -22.75 -15.10 -9.00
CA VAL A 82 -24.17 -15.49 -9.05
C VAL A 82 -24.53 -16.40 -7.88
N ILE A 83 -23.69 -17.41 -7.59
CA ILE A 83 -23.90 -18.31 -6.44
C ILE A 83 -23.94 -17.51 -5.14
N SER A 84 -23.02 -16.56 -4.95
CA SER A 84 -23.01 -15.68 -3.77
C SER A 84 -24.30 -14.90 -3.62
N LEU A 85 -24.88 -14.36 -4.69
CA LEU A 85 -26.15 -13.64 -4.64
C LEU A 85 -27.32 -14.57 -4.29
N ILE A 86 -27.36 -15.78 -4.87
CA ILE A 86 -28.41 -16.76 -4.59
C ILE A 86 -28.35 -17.20 -3.12
N VAL A 87 -27.14 -17.44 -2.59
CA VAL A 87 -26.94 -17.81 -1.18
C VAL A 87 -27.39 -16.67 -0.26
N ASN A 88 -26.97 -15.43 -0.54
CA ASN A 88 -27.36 -14.27 0.25
C ASN A 88 -28.89 -14.05 0.23
N TYR A 89 -29.53 -14.27 -0.92
CA TYR A 89 -30.99 -14.18 -1.05
C TYR A 89 -31.72 -15.22 -0.19
N LYS A 90 -31.18 -16.44 -0.06
CA LYS A 90 -31.80 -17.52 0.72
C LYS A 90 -31.55 -17.44 2.22
N GLN A 91 -30.40 -16.90 2.64
CA GLN A 91 -29.95 -16.94 4.03
C GLN A 91 -30.19 -15.64 4.81
N LYS A 92 -30.22 -14.48 4.15
CA LYS A 92 -30.40 -13.20 4.85
C LYS A 92 -31.88 -12.91 5.06
N GLU A 93 -32.24 -12.60 6.30
CA GLU A 93 -33.59 -12.14 6.67
C GLU A 93 -33.97 -10.82 5.97
N LEU A 94 -32.99 -9.95 5.73
CA LEU A 94 -33.15 -8.70 5.00
C LEU A 94 -32.25 -8.68 3.76
N PHE A 95 -32.84 -8.86 2.58
CA PHE A 95 -32.12 -8.78 1.30
C PHE A 95 -32.39 -7.43 0.64
N ILE A 96 -31.40 -6.54 0.64
CA ILE A 96 -31.45 -5.25 -0.07
C ILE A 96 -30.58 -5.36 -1.34
N PRO A 97 -31.16 -5.46 -2.55
CA PRO A 97 -30.40 -5.72 -3.78
C PRO A 97 -29.25 -4.73 -4.03
N SER A 98 -29.46 -3.45 -3.73
CA SER A 98 -28.45 -2.40 -3.94
C SER A 98 -27.22 -2.56 -3.02
N LEU A 99 -27.43 -2.96 -1.78
CA LEU A 99 -26.36 -3.19 -0.81
C LEU A 99 -25.57 -4.45 -1.13
N GLU A 100 -26.26 -5.52 -1.52
CA GLU A 100 -25.64 -6.78 -1.93
C GLU A 100 -24.82 -6.61 -3.19
N LEU A 101 -25.34 -5.88 -4.19
CA LEU A 101 -24.59 -5.59 -5.41
C LEU A 101 -23.35 -4.76 -5.12
N THR A 102 -23.44 -3.76 -4.24
CA THR A 102 -22.30 -2.93 -3.82
C THR A 102 -21.25 -3.76 -3.07
N THR A 103 -21.69 -4.67 -2.21
CA THR A 103 -20.81 -5.57 -1.46
C THR A 103 -20.10 -6.56 -2.39
N LEU A 104 -20.85 -7.17 -3.31
CA LEU A 104 -20.30 -8.08 -4.32
C LEU A 104 -19.29 -7.38 -5.22
N ALA A 105 -19.62 -6.17 -5.68
CA ALA A 105 -18.72 -5.32 -6.45
C ALA A 105 -17.40 -5.05 -5.72
N LYS A 106 -17.45 -4.72 -4.42
CA LYS A 106 -16.25 -4.55 -3.58
C LYS A 106 -15.44 -5.83 -3.44
N SER A 107 -16.09 -6.99 -3.33
CA SER A 107 -15.41 -8.29 -3.24
C SER A 107 -14.71 -8.69 -4.55
N VAL A 108 -15.37 -8.44 -5.69
CA VAL A 108 -14.85 -8.77 -7.03
C VAL A 108 -13.76 -7.76 -7.48
N TYR A 109 -13.72 -6.57 -6.89
CA TYR A 109 -12.69 -5.57 -7.15
C TYR A 109 -11.26 -6.12 -7.00
N TYR A 110 -10.94 -6.76 -5.88
CA TYR A 110 -9.60 -7.27 -5.62
C TYR A 110 -9.09 -8.27 -6.67
N PRO A 111 -9.82 -9.36 -6.99
CA PRO A 111 -9.38 -10.31 -8.01
C PRO A 111 -9.23 -9.70 -9.40
N ILE A 112 -10.13 -8.78 -9.80
CA ILE A 112 -10.05 -8.12 -11.11
C ILE A 112 -8.84 -7.20 -11.18
N MET A 113 -8.66 -6.36 -10.16
CA MET A 113 -7.54 -5.42 -10.11
C MET A 113 -6.21 -6.13 -10.03
N LEU A 114 -6.12 -7.25 -9.29
CA LEU A 114 -4.90 -8.06 -9.23
C LEU A 114 -4.48 -8.55 -10.61
N LEU A 115 -5.41 -9.11 -11.39
CA LEU A 115 -5.13 -9.50 -12.77
C LEU A 115 -4.80 -8.30 -13.67
N GLY A 116 -5.51 -7.18 -13.50
CA GLY A 116 -5.23 -5.95 -14.22
C GLY A 116 -3.79 -5.45 -14.00
N TYR A 117 -3.34 -5.44 -12.74
CA TYR A 117 -1.98 -5.09 -12.37
C TYR A 117 -0.96 -6.10 -12.88
N PHE A 118 -1.27 -7.40 -12.86
CA PHE A 118 -0.39 -8.44 -13.40
C PHE A 118 -0.08 -8.17 -14.88
N TYR A 119 -1.10 -8.00 -15.73
CA TYR A 119 -0.91 -7.70 -17.15
C TYR A 119 -0.32 -6.33 -17.41
N ALA A 120 -0.69 -5.33 -16.61
CA ALA A 120 -0.10 -4.00 -16.72
C ALA A 120 1.41 -4.02 -16.44
N PHE A 121 1.85 -4.82 -15.45
CA PHE A 121 3.25 -4.96 -15.12
C PHE A 121 4.02 -5.84 -16.09
N GLU A 122 3.38 -6.86 -16.66
CA GLU A 122 3.95 -7.65 -17.77
C GLU A 122 4.29 -6.75 -18.97
N GLU A 123 3.32 -5.95 -19.43
CA GLU A 123 3.51 -4.96 -20.50
C GLU A 123 4.63 -3.95 -20.17
N LEU A 124 4.65 -3.41 -18.95
CA LEU A 124 5.67 -2.42 -18.55
C LEU A 124 7.05 -3.04 -18.29
N ALA A 125 7.12 -4.35 -18.09
CA ALA A 125 8.37 -5.08 -17.90
C ALA A 125 9.12 -5.25 -19.23
N GLU A 126 8.41 -5.49 -20.33
CA GLU A 126 8.99 -5.57 -21.67
C GLU A 126 9.81 -4.32 -22.01
N ASP A 127 9.28 -3.13 -21.67
CA ASP A 127 9.95 -1.85 -21.89
C ASP A 127 10.96 -1.45 -20.77
N ARG A 128 11.18 -2.29 -19.75
CA ARG A 128 11.96 -1.99 -18.53
C ARG A 128 11.48 -0.74 -17.76
N ILE A 129 10.29 -0.23 -18.05
CA ILE A 129 9.70 0.95 -17.40
C ILE A 129 9.45 0.65 -15.92
N ILE A 130 8.95 -0.54 -15.62
CA ILE A 130 8.61 -0.95 -14.24
C ILE A 130 9.81 -0.84 -13.30
N ASN A 131 10.98 -1.38 -13.67
CA ASN A 131 12.18 -1.39 -12.84
C ASN A 131 12.69 0.03 -12.50
N ARG A 132 12.42 1.00 -13.38
CA ARG A 132 12.86 2.39 -13.20
C ARG A 132 11.87 3.21 -12.38
N PHE A 133 10.57 3.04 -12.62
CA PHE A 133 9.53 3.93 -12.09
C PHE A 133 8.76 3.35 -10.91
N PHE A 134 8.60 2.03 -10.81
CA PHE A 134 7.85 1.41 -9.72
C PHE A 134 8.40 1.75 -8.32
N PRO A 135 9.72 1.69 -8.06
CA PRO A 135 10.25 2.10 -6.76
C PRO A 135 9.98 3.59 -6.44
N LYS A 136 9.96 4.44 -7.47
CA LYS A 136 9.65 5.87 -7.33
C LYS A 136 8.17 6.08 -6.98
N VAL A 137 7.29 5.30 -7.58
CA VAL A 137 5.84 5.29 -7.31
C VAL A 137 5.57 4.89 -5.86
N ILE A 138 6.17 3.79 -5.40
CA ILE A 138 6.04 3.35 -4.01
C ILE A 138 6.60 4.40 -3.05
N PHE A 139 7.77 4.98 -3.37
CA PHE A 139 8.35 6.06 -2.57
C PHE A 139 7.38 7.24 -2.39
N TYR A 140 6.72 7.71 -3.46
CA TYR A 140 5.74 8.78 -3.34
C TYR A 140 4.48 8.36 -2.58
N ALA A 141 3.97 7.14 -2.80
CA ALA A 141 2.80 6.64 -2.08
C ALA A 141 3.04 6.62 -0.56
N VAL A 142 4.18 6.11 -0.09
CA VAL A 142 4.52 6.09 1.34
C VAL A 142 4.70 7.50 1.90
N ASN A 143 5.32 8.40 1.14
CA ASN A 143 5.43 9.81 1.57
C ASN A 143 4.06 10.47 1.71
N ILE A 144 3.13 10.23 0.77
CA ILE A 144 1.76 10.76 0.87
C ILE A 144 1.06 10.21 2.11
N ILE A 145 1.14 8.89 2.36
CA ILE A 145 0.61 8.27 3.58
C ILE A 145 1.21 8.96 4.81
N SER A 146 2.53 9.12 4.85
CA SER A 146 3.24 9.70 6.00
C SER A 146 2.81 11.15 6.25
N ILE A 147 2.68 11.95 5.19
CA ILE A 147 2.24 13.35 5.30
C ILE A 147 0.80 13.42 5.82
N ILE A 148 -0.13 12.62 5.29
CA ILE A 148 -1.52 12.61 5.74
C ILE A 148 -1.60 12.20 7.22
N MET A 149 -0.87 11.15 7.61
CA MET A 149 -0.79 10.69 9.00
C MET A 149 -0.31 11.81 9.93
N ILE A 150 0.79 12.47 9.57
CA ILE A 150 1.40 13.52 10.39
C ILE A 150 0.48 14.75 10.48
N ILE A 151 -0.14 15.17 9.38
CA ILE A 151 -1.10 16.28 9.38
C ILE A 151 -2.29 15.94 10.27
N ALA A 152 -2.87 14.74 10.15
CA ALA A 152 -4.00 14.31 10.95
C ALA A 152 -3.66 14.26 12.44
N HIS A 153 -2.45 13.80 12.80
CA HIS A 153 -1.93 13.79 14.16
C HIS A 153 -1.86 15.21 14.75
N PHE A 154 -1.13 16.12 14.09
CA PHE A 154 -0.94 17.48 14.61
C PHE A 154 -2.20 18.34 14.60
N THR A 155 -3.16 18.02 13.73
CA THR A 155 -4.48 18.68 13.72
C THR A 155 -5.45 18.05 14.72
N ASN A 156 -5.07 16.98 15.43
CA ASN A 156 -5.95 16.19 16.28
C ASN A 156 -7.22 15.70 15.56
N THR A 157 -7.14 15.49 14.25
CA THR A 157 -8.25 14.97 13.41
C THR A 157 -8.05 13.51 13.02
N SER A 158 -7.02 12.86 13.57
CA SER A 158 -6.78 11.43 13.34
C SER A 158 -7.88 10.56 13.92
N PHE A 159 -8.24 9.52 13.17
CA PHE A 159 -9.04 8.41 13.67
C PHE A 159 -8.20 7.53 14.58
N SER A 160 -8.87 6.82 15.49
CA SER A 160 -8.24 5.88 16.41
C SER A 160 -7.99 4.54 15.74
N SER A 161 -6.79 3.97 15.90
CA SER A 161 -6.49 2.62 15.41
C SER A 161 -7.30 1.53 16.12
N TYR A 162 -7.61 1.72 17.41
CA TYR A 162 -8.42 0.80 18.20
C TYR A 162 -9.65 1.51 18.78
N ALA A 163 -10.84 0.96 18.53
CA ALA A 163 -12.12 1.55 18.97
C ALA A 163 -12.25 1.62 20.51
N TYR A 164 -11.70 0.65 21.24
CA TYR A 164 -11.93 0.49 22.67
C TYR A 164 -10.95 1.27 23.56
N TYR A 165 -9.69 1.46 23.14
CA TYR A 165 -8.64 2.01 24.01
C TYR A 165 -8.02 3.33 23.52
N LYS A 166 -8.45 3.87 22.38
CA LYS A 166 -7.83 5.07 21.76
C LYS A 166 -6.30 4.99 21.68
N LEU A 167 -5.80 3.78 21.42
CA LEU A 167 -4.37 3.52 21.28
C LEU A 167 -4.03 3.52 19.80
N GLY A 168 -3.06 4.34 19.43
CA GLY A 168 -2.62 4.49 18.05
C GLY A 168 -3.59 5.31 17.19
N GLU A 169 -3.06 5.80 16.08
CA GLU A 169 -3.71 6.74 15.19
C GLU A 169 -3.67 6.20 13.76
N SER A 170 -4.78 6.20 13.04
CA SER A 170 -4.82 5.80 11.63
C SER A 170 -4.91 6.99 10.67
N GLY A 171 -4.69 8.21 11.16
CA GLY A 171 -4.84 9.44 10.39
C GLY A 171 -6.26 9.56 9.84
N TRP A 172 -6.39 9.88 8.55
CA TRP A 172 -7.68 9.88 7.86
C TRP A 172 -8.00 8.55 7.17
N PHE A 173 -7.26 7.49 7.46
CA PHE A 173 -7.49 6.17 6.89
C PHE A 173 -8.47 5.40 7.77
N TYR A 174 -9.50 4.84 7.14
CA TYR A 174 -10.59 4.15 7.84
C TYR A 174 -10.13 2.91 8.62
N ALA A 175 -9.13 2.20 8.10
CA ALA A 175 -8.77 0.87 8.58
C ALA A 175 -7.26 0.78 8.84
N ALA A 176 -6.89 0.78 10.13
CA ALA A 176 -5.51 0.84 10.59
C ALA A 176 -4.69 -0.41 10.23
N ASN A 177 -5.34 -1.58 10.22
CA ASN A 177 -4.68 -2.85 9.92
C ASN A 177 -4.29 -2.95 8.44
N GLU A 178 -5.18 -2.60 7.53
CA GLU A 178 -4.89 -2.53 6.09
C GLU A 178 -3.80 -1.51 5.81
N LEU A 179 -3.86 -0.34 6.46
CA LEU A 179 -2.81 0.68 6.37
C LEU A 179 -1.46 0.13 6.83
N SER A 180 -1.44 -0.58 7.96
CA SER A 180 -0.22 -1.18 8.49
C SER A 180 0.38 -2.21 7.53
N ALA A 181 -0.44 -3.02 6.87
CA ALA A 181 0.01 -4.00 5.89
C ALA A 181 0.61 -3.32 4.64
N ILE A 182 -0.03 -2.25 4.14
CA ILE A 182 0.47 -1.46 3.01
C ILE A 182 1.84 -0.87 3.35
N VAL A 183 1.96 -0.21 4.51
CA VAL A 183 3.23 0.35 4.99
C VAL A 183 4.27 -0.75 5.14
N SER A 184 3.88 -1.94 5.59
CA SER A 184 4.79 -3.07 5.80
C SER A 184 5.47 -3.57 4.54
N ILE A 185 4.72 -3.64 3.44
CA ILE A 185 5.24 -4.07 2.15
C ILE A 185 6.02 -2.92 1.48
N ALA A 186 5.54 -1.69 1.62
CA ALA A 186 6.07 -0.54 0.89
C ALA A 186 7.33 0.07 1.53
N PHE A 187 7.47 0.02 2.85
CA PHE A 187 8.57 0.67 3.58
C PHE A 187 9.96 0.16 3.16
N PRO A 188 10.23 -1.16 3.05
CA PRO A 188 11.54 -1.64 2.59
C PRO A 188 11.90 -1.13 1.18
N ILE A 189 10.93 -1.06 0.27
CA ILE A 189 11.12 -0.56 -1.10
C ILE A 189 11.46 0.94 -1.08
N MET A 190 10.77 1.70 -0.25
CA MET A 190 11.02 3.13 -0.05
C MET A 190 12.44 3.37 0.48
N VAL A 191 12.86 2.64 1.52
CA VAL A 191 14.20 2.77 2.11
C VAL A 191 15.27 2.44 1.07
N TRP A 192 15.12 1.33 0.34
CA TRP A 192 16.04 0.97 -0.73
C TRP A 192 16.14 2.06 -1.81
N TYR A 193 15.00 2.61 -2.25
CA TYR A 193 14.98 3.67 -3.25
C TYR A 193 15.66 4.95 -2.76
N ALA A 194 15.36 5.35 -1.52
CA ALA A 194 15.93 6.54 -0.88
C ALA A 194 17.46 6.41 -0.74
N LEU A 195 17.95 5.27 -0.23
CA LEU A 195 19.38 5.01 -0.10
C LEU A 195 20.11 5.03 -1.44
N LYS A 196 19.50 4.49 -2.50
CA LYS A 196 20.06 4.56 -3.86
C LYS A 196 20.15 6.00 -4.39
N LYS A 197 19.26 6.90 -3.96
CA LYS A 197 19.26 8.33 -4.35
C LYS A 197 20.21 9.17 -3.52
N ILE A 198 20.49 8.77 -2.29
CA ILE A 198 21.51 9.35 -1.42
C ILE A 198 22.88 8.95 -1.97
N SER A 199 23.34 9.69 -2.98
CA SER A 199 24.67 9.50 -3.60
C SER A 199 25.76 10.35 -2.96
N ASN A 200 25.36 11.40 -2.27
CA ASN A 200 26.20 12.41 -1.63
C ASN A 200 25.42 13.10 -0.51
N TRP A 201 26.14 13.80 0.37
CA TRP A 201 25.55 14.47 1.53
C TRP A 201 24.52 15.57 1.16
N SER A 202 24.63 16.18 -0.03
CA SER A 202 23.63 17.16 -0.49
C SER A 202 22.25 16.56 -0.78
N ARG A 203 22.16 15.24 -0.97
CA ARG A 203 20.89 14.53 -1.18
C ARG A 203 20.38 13.84 0.08
N ILE A 204 20.89 14.22 1.25
CA ILE A 204 20.46 13.63 2.52
C ILE A 204 19.01 13.96 2.90
N TYR A 205 18.35 14.90 2.22
CA TYR A 205 16.91 15.14 2.41
C TYR A 205 16.04 13.90 2.13
N TYR A 206 16.51 12.92 1.33
CA TYR A 206 15.84 11.64 1.20
C TYR A 206 15.80 10.85 2.52
N TRP A 207 16.75 11.08 3.42
CA TRP A 207 16.74 10.51 4.76
C TRP A 207 15.61 11.06 5.61
N LEU A 208 15.30 12.35 5.50
CA LEU A 208 14.17 12.97 6.19
C LEU A 208 12.87 12.23 5.85
N THR A 209 12.69 11.81 4.59
CA THR A 209 11.50 11.04 4.21
C THR A 209 11.41 9.69 4.93
N ILE A 210 12.55 8.99 5.13
CA ILE A 210 12.58 7.74 5.90
C ILE A 210 12.18 8.01 7.36
N ILE A 211 12.72 9.07 7.98
CA ILE A 211 12.37 9.44 9.35
C ILE A 211 10.87 9.75 9.47
N LEU A 212 10.31 10.53 8.55
CA LEU A 212 8.88 10.85 8.54
C LEU A 212 8.01 9.59 8.36
N ALA A 213 8.43 8.65 7.51
CA ALA A 213 7.73 7.38 7.33
C ALA A 213 7.82 6.48 8.56
N ILE A 214 8.97 6.43 9.25
CA ILE A 214 9.11 5.73 10.53
C ILE A 214 8.17 6.37 11.54
N TYR A 215 8.20 7.70 11.70
CA TYR A 215 7.33 8.40 12.64
C TYR A 215 5.84 8.11 12.37
N ALA A 216 5.40 8.20 11.12
CA ALA A 216 4.02 7.87 10.73
C ALA A 216 3.68 6.39 11.03
N ALA A 217 4.59 5.46 10.73
CA ALA A 217 4.38 4.04 11.00
C ALA A 217 4.34 3.69 12.50
N LEU A 218 5.03 4.47 13.34
CA LEU A 218 4.97 4.39 14.79
C LEU A 218 3.65 4.92 15.35
N LEU A 219 3.10 6.01 14.77
CA LEU A 219 1.79 6.54 15.13
C LEU A 219 0.66 5.51 14.91
N ILE A 220 0.74 4.70 13.86
CA ILE A 220 -0.24 3.63 13.58
C ILE A 220 -0.45 2.71 14.79
N GLY A 221 0.60 2.44 15.56
CA GLY A 221 0.46 1.69 16.81
C GLY A 221 0.17 0.20 16.64
N THR A 222 0.30 -0.36 15.43
CA THR A 222 0.09 -1.79 15.15
C THR A 222 1.38 -2.60 15.19
N LYS A 223 1.29 -3.89 15.53
CA LYS A 223 2.42 -4.82 15.45
C LYS A 223 2.97 -4.94 14.02
N GLY A 224 2.10 -4.86 13.00
CA GLY A 224 2.49 -4.94 11.59
C GLY A 224 3.43 -3.81 11.18
N SER A 225 3.05 -2.56 11.46
CA SER A 225 3.88 -1.39 11.14
C SER A 225 5.21 -1.38 11.91
N LEU A 226 5.24 -1.88 13.15
CA LEU A 226 6.49 -2.03 13.90
C LEU A 226 7.45 -3.04 13.24
N LEU A 227 6.95 -4.23 12.90
CA LEU A 227 7.77 -5.27 12.25
C LEU A 227 8.35 -4.76 10.92
N ALA A 228 7.57 -3.99 10.17
CA ALA A 228 8.04 -3.36 8.94
C ALA A 228 9.25 -2.45 9.14
N ILE A 229 9.22 -1.60 10.17
CA ILE A 229 10.30 -0.68 10.48
C ILE A 229 11.54 -1.47 10.88
N LEU A 230 11.40 -2.44 11.78
CA LEU A 230 12.51 -3.25 12.28
C LEU A 230 13.16 -4.05 11.14
N PHE A 231 12.39 -4.85 10.40
CA PHE A 231 12.94 -5.63 9.30
C PHE A 231 13.45 -4.77 8.16
N GLY A 232 12.74 -3.70 7.80
CA GLY A 232 13.15 -2.77 6.74
C GLY A 232 14.46 -2.06 7.05
N THR A 233 14.65 -1.58 8.28
CA THR A 233 15.89 -0.94 8.72
C THR A 233 17.04 -1.94 8.88
N CYS A 234 16.80 -3.12 9.44
CA CYS A 234 17.80 -4.19 9.52
C CYS A 234 18.31 -4.61 8.13
N MET A 235 17.40 -4.84 7.17
CA MET A 235 17.78 -5.18 5.80
C MET A 235 18.55 -4.05 5.11
N ALA A 236 18.20 -2.79 5.40
CA ALA A 236 18.93 -1.63 4.90
C ALA A 236 20.34 -1.53 5.48
N ILE A 237 20.53 -1.83 6.77
CA ILE A 237 21.85 -1.92 7.41
C ILE A 237 22.69 -3.00 6.72
N LEU A 238 22.14 -4.20 6.55
CA LEU A 238 22.84 -5.30 5.87
C LEU A 238 23.28 -4.90 4.46
N ALA A 239 22.38 -4.29 3.67
CA ALA A 239 22.70 -3.80 2.33
C ALA A 239 23.82 -2.73 2.35
N ALA A 240 23.76 -1.79 3.30
CA ALA A 240 24.78 -0.75 3.44
C ALA A 240 26.16 -1.31 3.84
N VAL A 241 26.18 -2.33 4.71
CA VAL A 241 27.41 -3.04 5.10
C VAL A 241 28.00 -3.79 3.90
N ILE A 242 27.17 -4.48 3.10
CA ILE A 242 27.63 -5.14 1.87
C ILE A 242 28.25 -4.12 0.92
N HIS A 243 27.60 -2.98 0.68
CA HIS A 243 28.13 -1.91 -0.16
C HIS A 243 29.41 -1.28 0.38
N PHE A 244 29.58 -1.23 1.71
CA PHE A 244 30.82 -0.76 2.34
C PHE A 244 32.02 -1.65 1.98
N PHE A 245 31.83 -2.97 1.87
CA PHE A 245 32.90 -3.89 1.48
C PHE A 245 33.12 -3.97 -0.04
N GLN A 246 32.08 -3.75 -0.85
CA GLN A 246 32.18 -3.85 -2.31
C GLN A 246 32.72 -2.58 -2.98
N ASP A 247 32.42 -1.39 -2.45
CA ASP A 247 32.82 -0.11 -3.07
C ASP A 247 33.84 0.63 -2.19
N SER A 248 35.13 0.33 -2.41
CA SER A 248 36.24 0.94 -1.68
C SER A 248 36.37 2.45 -1.92
N SER A 249 35.87 2.96 -3.04
CA SER A 249 35.91 4.39 -3.39
C SER A 249 34.97 5.22 -2.52
N ARG A 250 33.82 4.66 -2.12
CA ARG A 250 32.80 5.33 -1.31
C ARG A 250 32.78 4.91 0.16
N ARG A 251 33.85 4.28 0.64
CA ARG A 251 33.92 3.66 1.98
C ARG A 251 33.53 4.60 3.13
N LYS A 252 34.01 5.86 3.13
CA LYS A 252 33.66 6.87 4.17
C LYS A 252 32.16 7.23 4.15
N PHE A 253 31.58 7.33 2.95
CA PHE A 253 30.17 7.63 2.78
C PHE A 253 29.28 6.46 3.22
N ASN A 254 29.61 5.24 2.79
CA ASN A 254 28.89 4.03 3.17
C ASN A 254 28.96 3.79 4.69
N ALA A 255 30.12 4.05 5.33
CA ALA A 255 30.24 4.03 6.78
C ALA A 255 29.29 5.04 7.46
N GLY A 256 29.22 6.27 6.93
CA GLY A 256 28.28 7.28 7.42
C GLY A 256 26.82 6.82 7.35
N ILE A 257 26.43 6.16 6.26
CA ILE A 257 25.07 5.61 6.09
C ILE A 257 24.80 4.46 7.07
N VAL A 258 25.78 3.57 7.32
CA VAL A 258 25.62 2.49 8.33
C VAL A 258 25.42 3.08 9.73
N VAL A 259 26.22 4.08 10.11
CA VAL A 259 26.08 4.76 11.41
C VAL A 259 24.70 5.44 11.51
N LEU A 260 24.28 6.13 10.46
CA LEU A 260 22.98 6.81 10.39
C LEU A 260 21.81 5.83 10.56
N LEU A 261 21.86 4.69 9.87
CA LEU A 261 20.86 3.61 9.99
C LEU A 261 20.87 2.99 11.40
N GLY A 262 22.05 2.76 11.98
CA GLY A 262 22.19 2.28 13.35
C GLY A 262 21.58 3.25 14.37
N LEU A 263 21.82 4.56 14.21
CA LEU A 263 21.21 5.60 15.03
C LEU A 263 19.69 5.63 14.88
N THR A 264 19.15 5.47 13.66
CA THR A 264 17.69 5.38 13.50
C THR A 264 17.09 4.16 14.16
N LEU A 265 17.73 3.00 14.06
CA LEU A 265 17.26 1.79 14.72
C LEU A 265 17.32 1.95 16.25
N GLY A 266 18.42 2.51 16.78
CA GLY A 266 18.54 2.85 18.20
C GLY A 266 17.47 3.84 18.68
N GLY A 267 17.15 4.85 17.86
CA GLY A 267 16.07 5.81 18.14
C GLY A 267 14.69 5.16 18.17
N VAL A 268 14.42 4.19 17.28
CA VAL A 268 13.18 3.39 17.30
C VAL A 268 13.09 2.58 18.60
N PHE A 269 14.17 1.93 19.04
CA PHE A 269 14.16 1.20 20.31
C PHE A 269 13.99 2.12 21.53
N ALA A 270 14.66 3.28 21.54
CA ALA A 270 14.53 4.25 22.62
C ALA A 270 13.12 4.83 22.72
N ALA A 271 12.45 5.02 21.58
CA ALA A 271 11.07 5.49 21.55
C ALA A 271 10.06 4.38 21.93
N TYR A 272 10.44 3.09 21.87
CA TYR A 272 9.53 1.95 22.01
C TYR A 272 8.63 1.99 23.25
N PRO A 273 9.13 2.30 24.46
CA PRO A 273 8.29 2.37 25.66
C PRO A 273 7.17 3.41 25.56
N ALA A 274 7.40 4.52 24.84
CA ALA A 274 6.43 5.59 24.66
C ALA A 274 5.45 5.36 23.49
N MET A 275 5.61 4.28 22.72
CA MET A 275 4.80 4.02 21.52
C MET A 275 3.40 3.49 21.86
N ALA A 276 2.45 3.70 20.95
CA ALA A 276 1.13 3.09 21.05
C ALA A 276 1.18 1.55 21.04
N VAL A 277 2.18 0.96 20.36
CA VAL A 277 2.35 -0.50 20.27
C VAL A 277 2.70 -1.12 21.63
N SER A 278 3.59 -0.50 22.42
CA SER A 278 4.01 -1.03 23.74
C SER A 278 2.84 -1.04 24.72
N ARG A 279 2.11 0.08 24.80
CA ARG A 279 0.91 0.21 25.63
C ARG A 279 -0.19 -0.78 25.23
N THR A 280 -0.30 -1.09 23.95
CA THR A 280 -1.24 -2.11 23.46
C THR A 280 -0.80 -3.52 23.89
N ALA A 281 0.51 -3.80 23.92
CA ALA A 281 1.04 -5.08 24.36
C ALA A 281 0.87 -5.29 25.88
N GLU A 282 1.10 -4.25 26.69
CA GLU A 282 0.90 -4.26 28.14
C GLU A 282 -0.56 -4.55 28.51
N LEU A 283 -1.51 -3.90 27.84
CA LEU A 283 -2.94 -4.18 28.07
C LEU A 283 -3.35 -5.61 27.71
N HIS A 284 -2.71 -6.23 26.70
CA HIS A 284 -2.98 -7.63 26.37
C HIS A 284 -2.38 -8.59 27.40
N SER A 285 -1.25 -8.26 28.03
CA SER A 285 -0.68 -9.07 29.11
C SER A 285 -1.47 -8.94 30.42
N ASP A 286 -2.05 -7.78 30.71
CA ASP A 286 -2.85 -7.57 31.93
C ASP A 286 -4.24 -8.23 31.86
N MET A 287 -4.67 -8.67 30.67
CA MET A 287 -5.96 -9.35 30.44
C MET A 287 -5.87 -10.88 30.43
N ILE A 288 -4.68 -11.46 30.61
CA ILE A 288 -4.44 -12.92 30.72
C ILE A 288 -4.13 -13.26 32.17
#